data_AF-A0A4Y2LII9-F1
#
_entry.id   AF-A0A4Y2LII9-F1
#
_cell.length_a   1.000
_cell.length_b   1.000
_cell.length_c   1.000
_cell.angle_alpha   90.00
_cell.angle_beta   90.00
_cell.angle_gamma   90.00
#
_symmetry.space_group_name_H-M   'P 1'
#
loop_
_entity.id
_entity.type
_entity.pdbx_description
1 polymer ?
#
loop_
_entity_poly.entity_id
_entity_poly.type
_entity_poly.pdbx_seq_one_letter_code
_entity_poly.pdbx_strand_id
1 'polypeptide(L)'
;MSDDADQFYNAWVSLFRNKPQKVLCIWLVDRAWCQKINTIPDVHIRAKVYGKHCLLRNESCEEKFEELLKEVKNDFKEMDALKNFSEYFETYYAKRCEQWALCFRKGAFISTNMCLEAYHKIFKHIYLKGESTKDLIDVFTCSSHC
;
A
#
# COMPACT_ATOMS: atom_id res chain seq x y z
N MET A 1 1.41 0.01 11.59
CA MET A 1 1.65 0.03 10.13
C MET A 1 2.36 1.33 9.78
N SER A 2 3.35 1.32 8.90
CA SER A 2 4.06 2.51 8.43
C SER A 2 3.79 2.78 6.95
N ASP A 3 4.25 3.93 6.45
CA ASP A 3 4.41 4.14 5.03
C ASP A 3 5.55 3.29 4.45
N ASP A 4 5.79 3.42 3.15
CA ASP A 4 6.84 2.69 2.44
C ASP A 4 8.25 3.17 2.85
N ALA A 5 8.36 4.43 3.28
CA ALA A 5 9.63 5.06 3.60
C ALA A 5 10.30 4.41 4.83
N ASP A 6 11.60 4.12 4.71
CA ASP A 6 12.35 3.45 5.78
C ASP A 6 12.67 4.36 6.97
N GLN A 7 12.57 5.67 6.81
CA GLN A 7 12.96 6.66 7.83
C GLN A 7 12.29 6.43 9.18
N PHE A 8 10.98 6.16 9.23
CA PHE A 8 10.27 5.90 10.48
C PHE A 8 10.64 4.55 11.10
N TYR A 9 10.83 3.51 10.27
CA TYR A 9 11.25 2.19 10.75
C TYR A 9 12.67 2.25 11.31
N ASN A 10 13.59 2.89 10.60
CA ASN A 10 14.98 3.05 11.01
C ASN A 10 15.08 3.87 12.30
N ALA A 11 14.30 4.95 12.41
CA ALA A 11 14.22 5.74 13.65
C ALA A 11 13.72 4.89 14.83
N TRP A 12 12.68 4.07 14.63
CA TRP A 12 12.18 3.16 15.66
C TRP A 12 13.26 2.17 16.12
N VAL A 13 13.89 1.47 15.18
CA VAL A 13 14.95 0.48 15.47
C VAL A 13 16.12 1.12 16.21
N SER A 14 16.49 2.35 15.83
CA SER A 14 17.56 3.11 16.48
C SER A 14 17.22 3.49 17.93
N LEU A 15 16.00 3.99 18.17
CA LEU A 15 15.58 4.50 19.49
C LEU A 15 15.22 3.38 20.46
N PHE A 16 14.39 2.43 20.03
CA PHE A 16 13.83 1.40 20.90
C PHE A 16 14.68 0.13 20.94
N ARG A 17 15.70 0.01 20.08
CA ARG A 17 16.65 -1.11 20.00
C ARG A 17 15.99 -2.48 19.82
N ASN A 18 14.74 -2.51 19.36
CA ASN A 18 14.04 -3.72 18.95
C ASN A 18 13.71 -3.65 17.45
N LYS A 19 13.57 -4.81 16.82
CA LYS A 19 13.26 -4.94 15.40
C LYS A 19 11.89 -5.58 15.22
N PRO A 20 10.79 -4.82 15.37
CA PRO A 20 9.47 -5.36 15.10
C PRO A 20 9.33 -5.73 13.62
N GLN A 21 8.38 -6.62 13.32
CA GLN A 21 7.99 -6.90 11.94
C GLN A 21 7.52 -5.60 11.28
N LYS A 22 8.16 -5.21 10.17
CA LYS A 22 7.75 -4.04 9.39
C LYS A 22 6.48 -4.40 8.62
N VAL A 23 5.36 -3.77 8.95
CA VAL A 23 4.09 -3.93 8.24
C VAL A 23 3.72 -2.64 7.56
N LEU A 24 3.63 -2.67 6.23
CA LEU A 24 3.21 -1.56 5.39
C LEU A 24 1.70 -1.35 5.48
N CYS A 25 1.29 -0.09 5.38
CA CYS A 25 -0.11 0.28 5.24
C CYS A 25 -0.66 -0.23 3.90
N ILE A 26 -1.73 -1.04 3.96
CA ILE A 26 -2.38 -1.63 2.78
C ILE A 26 -2.78 -0.56 1.78
N TRP A 27 -3.38 0.52 2.25
CA TRP A 27 -3.87 1.59 1.39
C TRP A 27 -2.74 2.29 0.64
N LEU A 28 -1.58 2.50 1.28
CA LEU A 28 -0.43 3.11 0.62
C LEU A 28 0.17 2.18 -0.44
N VAL A 29 0.26 0.88 -0.14
CA VAL A 29 0.70 -0.13 -1.11
C VAL A 29 -0.24 -0.18 -2.32
N ASP A 30 -1.54 -0.23 -2.07
CA ASP A 30 -2.57 -0.24 -3.11
C ASP A 30 -2.52 1.03 -3.98
N ARG A 31 -2.36 2.20 -3.35
CA ARG A 31 -2.21 3.48 -4.06
C ARG A 31 -0.97 3.48 -4.97
N ALA A 32 0.16 3.01 -4.46
CA ALA A 32 1.42 2.95 -5.23
C ALA A 32 1.29 1.97 -6.41
N TRP A 33 0.65 0.82 -6.20
CA TRP A 33 0.33 -0.11 -7.29
C TRP A 33 -0.58 0.52 -8.33
N CYS A 34 -1.69 1.13 -7.92
CA CYS A 34 -2.62 1.80 -8.85
C CYS A 34 -1.93 2.89 -9.68
N GLN A 35 -1.07 3.70 -9.07
CA GLN A 35 -0.29 4.72 -9.78
C GLN A 35 0.58 4.10 -10.88
N LYS A 36 1.24 2.96 -10.61
CA LYS A 36 2.05 2.29 -11.62
C LYS A 36 1.20 1.55 -12.66
N ILE A 37 0.11 0.90 -12.24
CA ILE A 37 -0.83 0.22 -13.14
C ILE A 37 -1.43 1.21 -14.14
N ASN A 38 -1.75 2.44 -13.71
CA ASN A 38 -2.29 3.49 -14.58
C ASN A 38 -1.33 3.94 -15.70
N THR A 39 -0.04 3.58 -15.63
CA THR A 39 0.92 3.82 -16.72
C THR A 39 0.81 2.79 -17.85
N ILE A 40 0.11 1.67 -17.63
CA ILE A 40 -0.15 0.65 -18.65
C ILE A 40 -1.22 1.20 -19.61
N PRO A 41 -0.98 1.26 -20.94
CA PRO A 41 -1.92 1.87 -21.89
C PRO A 41 -3.28 1.18 -21.95
N ASP A 42 -3.30 -0.15 -21.96
CA ASP A 42 -4.50 -0.96 -22.15
C ASP A 42 -5.30 -1.10 -20.85
N VAL A 43 -6.58 -0.71 -20.90
CA VAL A 43 -7.51 -0.75 -19.76
C VAL A 43 -7.86 -2.16 -19.30
N HIS A 44 -7.97 -3.12 -20.20
CA HIS A 44 -8.26 -4.52 -19.87
C HIS A 44 -7.06 -5.17 -19.19
N ILE A 45 -5.85 -4.85 -19.67
CA ILE A 45 -4.62 -5.28 -19.01
C ILE A 45 -4.52 -4.67 -17.61
N ARG A 46 -4.82 -3.37 -17.45
CA ARG A 46 -4.88 -2.73 -16.12
C ARG A 46 -5.80 -3.47 -15.15
N ALA A 47 -7.02 -3.78 -15.60
CA ALA A 47 -8.00 -4.50 -14.79
C ALA A 47 -7.51 -5.90 -14.42
N LYS A 48 -6.90 -6.64 -15.36
CA LYS A 48 -6.32 -7.98 -15.11
C LYS A 48 -5.19 -7.92 -14.08
N VAL A 49 -4.26 -6.98 -14.23
CA VAL A 49 -3.14 -6.78 -13.29
C VAL A 49 -3.65 -6.42 -11.90
N TYR A 50 -4.58 -5.47 -11.80
CA TYR A 50 -5.16 -5.06 -10.52
C TYR A 50 -5.91 -6.22 -9.83
N GLY A 51 -6.67 -7.02 -10.59
CA GLY A 51 -7.33 -8.22 -10.08
C GLY A 51 -6.34 -9.23 -9.48
N LYS A 52 -5.24 -9.52 -10.19
CA LYS A 52 -4.16 -10.40 -9.70
C LYS A 52 -3.52 -9.86 -8.43
N HIS A 53 -3.28 -8.55 -8.35
CA HIS A 53 -2.76 -7.90 -7.14
C HIS A 53 -3.73 -8.00 -5.95
N CYS A 54 -5.04 -7.87 -6.18
CA CYS A 54 -6.04 -8.02 -5.14
C CYS A 54 -6.09 -9.45 -4.60
N LEU A 55 -6.04 -10.45 -5.49
CA LEU A 55 -5.96 -11.86 -5.12
C LEU A 55 -4.72 -12.12 -4.27
N LEU A 56 -3.56 -11.70 -4.77
CA LEU A 56 -2.27 -11.90 -4.11
C LEU A 56 -2.22 -11.25 -2.73
N ARG A 57 -2.69 -10.00 -2.60
CA ARG A 57 -2.72 -9.28 -1.33
C ARG A 57 -3.61 -9.96 -0.29
N ASN A 58 -4.76 -10.46 -0.71
CA ASN A 58 -5.81 -10.96 0.18
C ASN A 58 -5.72 -12.47 0.43
N GLU A 59 -4.75 -13.17 -0.17
CA GLU A 59 -4.52 -14.57 0.13
C GLU A 59 -4.13 -14.74 1.60
N SER A 60 -4.77 -15.71 2.24
CA SER A 60 -4.70 -15.97 3.68
C SER A 60 -3.78 -17.13 4.02
N CYS A 61 -3.54 -18.03 3.06
CA CYS A 61 -2.65 -19.18 3.18
C CYS A 61 -1.28 -18.85 2.56
N GLU A 62 -0.21 -19.03 3.33
CA GLU A 62 1.17 -18.75 2.87
C GLU A 62 1.57 -19.65 1.70
N GLU A 63 1.25 -20.95 1.74
CA GLU A 63 1.56 -21.90 0.67
C GLU A 63 0.88 -21.50 -0.65
N LYS A 64 -0.43 -21.21 -0.60
CA LYS A 64 -1.19 -20.73 -1.77
C LYS A 64 -0.68 -19.38 -2.27
N PHE A 65 -0.26 -18.50 -1.36
CA PHE A 65 0.31 -17.21 -1.72
C PHE A 65 1.59 -17.38 -2.54
N GLU A 66 2.47 -18.31 -2.14
CA GLU A 66 3.72 -18.55 -2.87
C GLU A 66 3.48 -19.11 -4.28
N GLU A 67 2.53 -20.01 -4.43
CA GLU A 67 2.10 -20.54 -5.74
C GLU A 67 1.52 -19.42 -6.61
N LEU A 68 0.60 -18.64 -6.05
CA LEU A 68 -0.02 -17.50 -6.73
C LEU A 68 1.00 -16.44 -7.11
N LEU A 69 1.98 -16.15 -6.25
CA LEU A 69 3.05 -15.20 -6.55
C LEU A 69 3.88 -15.66 -7.74
N LYS A 70 4.20 -16.96 -7.84
CA LYS A 70 4.93 -17.53 -8.98
C LYS A 70 4.13 -17.39 -10.27
N GLU A 71 2.84 -17.73 -10.23
CA GLU A 71 1.93 -17.57 -11.38
C GLU A 71 1.87 -16.11 -11.84
N VAL A 72 1.58 -15.18 -10.91
CA VAL A 72 1.48 -13.75 -11.21
C VAL A 72 2.76 -13.20 -11.84
N LYS A 73 3.94 -13.61 -11.32
CA LYS A 73 5.23 -13.20 -11.88
C LYS A 73 5.46 -13.72 -13.30
N ASN A 74 5.04 -14.96 -13.58
CA ASN A 74 5.17 -15.54 -14.92
C ASN A 74 4.23 -14.83 -15.90
N ASP A 75 2.95 -14.64 -15.54
CA ASP A 75 1.98 -13.89 -16.34
C ASP A 75 2.47 -12.48 -16.71
N PHE A 76 3.11 -11.78 -15.77
CA PHE A 76 3.64 -10.44 -16.01
C PHE A 76 4.88 -10.42 -16.89
N LYS A 77 5.65 -11.53 -16.94
CA LYS A 77 6.84 -11.66 -17.79
C LYS A 77 6.50 -12.04 -19.22
N GLU A 78 5.44 -12.81 -19.44
CA GLU A 78 5.00 -13.22 -20.77
C GLU A 78 4.39 -12.08 -21.59
N MET A 79 3.94 -11.01 -20.92
CA MET A 79 3.31 -9.86 -21.56
C MET A 79 4.30 -8.71 -21.73
N ASP A 80 4.74 -8.43 -22.96
CA ASP A 80 5.65 -7.31 -23.26
C ASP A 80 5.14 -5.95 -22.75
N ALA A 81 3.82 -5.72 -22.85
CA ALA A 81 3.16 -4.51 -22.34
C ALA A 81 3.32 -4.31 -20.81
N LEU A 82 3.70 -5.36 -20.08
CA LEU A 82 3.88 -5.36 -18.63
C LEU A 82 5.34 -5.34 -18.20
N LYS A 83 6.31 -5.35 -19.10
CA LYS A 83 7.74 -5.44 -18.75
C LYS A 83 8.17 -4.42 -17.68
N ASN A 84 7.86 -3.14 -17.91
CA ASN A 84 8.17 -2.05 -16.96
C ASN A 84 7.45 -2.20 -15.61
N PHE A 85 6.23 -2.77 -15.62
CA PHE A 85 5.47 -3.02 -14.40
C PHE A 85 6.02 -4.24 -13.64
N SER A 86 6.38 -5.30 -14.36
CA SER A 86 6.94 -6.53 -13.82
C SER A 86 8.27 -6.26 -13.11
N GLU A 87 9.18 -5.51 -13.75
CA GLU A 87 10.45 -5.09 -13.14
C GLU A 87 10.25 -4.25 -11.87
N TYR A 88 9.28 -3.32 -11.90
CA TYR A 88 8.90 -2.54 -10.74
C TYR A 88 8.37 -3.43 -9.60
N PHE A 89 7.42 -4.32 -9.89
CA PHE A 89 6.82 -5.18 -8.89
C PHE A 89 7.86 -6.13 -8.26
N GLU A 90 8.73 -6.72 -9.07
CA GLU A 90 9.80 -7.61 -8.58
C GLU A 90 10.82 -6.87 -7.72
N THR A 91 11.21 -5.66 -8.12
CA THR A 91 12.21 -4.86 -7.42
C THR A 91 11.68 -4.35 -6.09
N TYR A 92 10.45 -3.81 -6.09
CA TYR A 92 9.92 -3.06 -4.95
C TYR A 92 8.93 -3.83 -4.08
N TYR A 93 8.31 -4.94 -4.50
CA TYR A 93 7.27 -5.57 -3.67
C TYR A 93 7.42 -7.08 -3.51
N ALA A 94 7.81 -7.80 -4.56
CA ALA A 94 7.89 -9.27 -4.52
C ALA A 94 8.92 -9.80 -3.50
N LYS A 95 9.98 -9.02 -3.20
CA LYS A 95 11.01 -9.41 -2.21
C LYS A 95 10.63 -9.14 -0.76
N ARG A 96 9.52 -8.43 -0.52
CA ARG A 96 9.09 -8.00 0.83
C ARG A 96 7.62 -8.31 1.09
N CYS A 97 7.15 -9.46 0.60
CA CYS A 97 5.77 -9.93 0.72
C CYS A 97 5.27 -9.94 2.17
N GLU A 98 6.14 -10.29 3.11
CA GLU A 98 5.88 -10.29 4.55
C GLU A 98 5.42 -8.93 5.11
N GLN A 99 5.74 -7.84 4.41
CA GLN A 99 5.39 -6.49 4.85
C GLN A 99 3.98 -6.07 4.41
N TRP A 100 3.39 -6.71 3.39
CA TRP A 100 2.13 -6.23 2.79
C TRP A 100 1.05 -7.28 2.55
N ALA A 101 1.39 -8.57 2.40
CA ALA A 101 0.41 -9.62 2.14
C ALA A 101 -0.34 -10.02 3.43
N LEU A 102 -1.60 -10.43 3.28
CA LEU A 102 -2.47 -10.76 4.41
C LEU A 102 -1.99 -12.01 5.17
N CYS A 103 -1.57 -13.06 4.46
CA CYS A 103 -1.09 -14.31 5.04
C CYS A 103 0.06 -14.15 6.06
N PHE A 104 0.91 -13.12 5.90
CA PHE A 104 2.04 -12.84 6.80
C PHE A 104 1.72 -11.85 7.93
N ARG A 105 0.49 -11.32 8.01
CA ARG A 105 0.08 -10.37 9.07
C ARG A 105 -0.41 -11.04 10.37
N LYS A 106 -0.02 -12.30 10.60
CA LYS A 106 -0.41 -13.06 11.81
C LYS A 106 -0.01 -12.29 13.08
N GLY A 107 -0.95 -12.09 13.99
CA GLY A 107 -0.73 -11.36 15.25
C GLY A 107 -0.86 -9.83 15.16
N ALA A 108 -0.93 -9.25 13.95
CA ALA A 108 -1.32 -7.86 13.77
C ALA A 108 -2.86 -7.76 13.78
N PHE A 109 -3.47 -7.74 14.96
CA PHE A 109 -4.93 -7.62 15.20
C PHE A 109 -5.58 -6.34 14.65
N ILE A 110 -4.87 -5.56 13.85
CA ILE A 110 -5.32 -4.23 13.46
C ILE A 110 -5.86 -4.31 12.04
N SER A 111 -7.18 -4.47 11.93
CA SER A 111 -7.98 -3.84 10.87
C SER A 111 -7.81 -2.32 11.00
N THR A 112 -6.62 -1.83 10.66
CA THR A 112 -6.17 -0.46 10.95
C THR A 112 -6.94 0.54 10.11
N ASN A 113 -7.42 0.12 8.93
CA ASN A 113 -8.37 0.91 8.14
C ASN A 113 -9.62 1.24 8.94
N MET A 114 -10.15 0.32 9.75
CA MET A 114 -11.38 0.59 10.51
C MET A 114 -11.15 1.65 11.60
N CYS A 115 -10.09 1.53 12.40
CA CYS A 115 -9.79 2.50 13.46
C CYS A 115 -9.32 3.86 12.90
N LEU A 116 -8.48 3.87 11.86
CA LEU A 116 -8.00 5.10 11.24
C LEU A 116 -9.12 5.81 10.48
N GLU A 117 -10.00 5.10 9.77
CA GLU A 117 -11.15 5.72 9.12
C GLU A 117 -12.15 6.26 10.13
N ALA A 118 -12.41 5.54 11.23
CA ALA A 118 -13.25 6.02 12.31
C ALA A 118 -12.67 7.32 12.92
N TYR A 119 -11.37 7.32 13.22
CA TYR A 119 -10.67 8.49 13.73
C TYR A 119 -10.68 9.66 12.73
N HIS A 120 -10.39 9.39 11.45
CA HIS A 120 -10.41 10.39 10.39
C HIS A 120 -11.80 11.00 10.16
N LYS A 121 -12.87 10.19 10.25
CA LYS A 121 -14.26 10.65 10.20
C LYS A 121 -14.59 11.56 11.38
N ILE A 122 -14.18 11.20 12.59
CA ILE A 122 -14.34 12.02 13.79
C ILE A 122 -13.60 13.35 13.62
N PHE A 123 -12.35 13.30 13.16
CA PHE A 123 -11.54 14.51 12.97
C PHE A 123 -12.14 15.45 11.91
N LYS A 124 -12.59 14.92 10.77
CA LYS A 124 -13.33 15.68 9.75
C LYS A 124 -14.62 16.28 10.29
N HIS A 125 -15.34 15.54 11.11
CA HIS A 125 -16.59 16.03 11.70
C HIS A 125 -16.35 17.17 12.69
N ILE A 126 -15.35 17.04 13.57
CA ILE A 126 -15.03 18.03 14.61
C ILE A 126 -14.42 19.30 14.00
N TYR A 127 -13.45 19.16 13.10
CA TYR A 127 -12.64 20.29 12.64
C TYR A 127 -13.04 20.85 11.28
N LEU A 128 -13.59 20.03 10.38
CA LEU A 128 -13.89 20.44 9.01
C LEU A 128 -15.40 20.60 8.76
N LYS A 129 -16.26 20.37 9.76
CA LYS A 129 -17.74 20.42 9.65
C LYS A 129 -18.32 19.68 8.43
N GLY A 130 -17.57 18.74 7.85
CA GLY A 130 -17.96 18.00 6.64
C GLY A 130 -17.57 18.63 5.29
N GLU A 131 -16.81 19.72 5.25
CA GLU A 131 -16.35 20.32 3.98
C GLU A 131 -15.13 19.58 3.37
N SER A 132 -15.03 19.63 2.05
CA SER A 132 -14.12 18.78 1.27
C SER A 132 -12.68 19.29 1.26
N THR A 133 -11.71 18.39 1.14
CA THR A 133 -10.25 18.64 1.23
C THR A 133 -9.64 19.60 0.19
N LYS A 134 -10.44 20.25 -0.65
CA LYS A 134 -9.95 21.29 -1.58
C LYS A 134 -9.51 22.56 -0.85
N ASP A 135 -10.05 22.83 0.33
CA ASP A 135 -9.79 24.06 1.08
C ASP A 135 -8.52 24.00 1.96
N LEU A 136 -7.87 22.83 2.04
CA LEU A 136 -6.69 22.60 2.89
C LEU A 136 -5.40 23.27 2.37
N ILE A 137 -5.29 23.53 1.07
CA ILE A 137 -4.11 24.22 0.51
C ILE A 137 -4.13 25.72 0.87
N ASP A 138 -5.32 26.30 0.99
CA ASP A 138 -5.49 27.73 1.28
C ASP A 138 -5.35 28.06 2.78
N VAL A 139 -5.74 27.13 3.68
CA VAL A 139 -5.63 27.36 5.13
C VAL A 139 -4.17 27.30 5.62
N PHE A 140 -3.33 26.44 5.05
CA PHE A 140 -1.92 26.34 5.44
C PHE A 140 -1.01 27.41 4.79
N THR A 141 -1.46 28.06 3.71
CA THR A 141 -0.69 29.14 3.06
C THR A 141 -0.99 30.52 3.63
N CYS A 142 -2.13 30.71 4.31
CA CYS A 142 -2.51 32.01 4.89
C CYS A 142 -1.98 32.25 6.33
N SER A 143 -1.39 31.24 6.98
CA SER A 143 -0.88 31.35 8.36
C SER A 143 0.56 31.86 8.48
N SER A 144 1.15 32.40 7.41
CA SER A 144 2.56 32.84 7.41
C SER A 144 2.75 34.37 7.31
N HIS A 145 1.68 35.16 7.39
CA HIS A 145 1.76 36.63 7.43
C HIS A 145 0.80 37.23 8.46
N CYS A 146 1.16 37.15 9.73
CA CYS A 146 0.95 38.18 10.76
C CYS A 146 1.69 37.77 12.04
#